data_AF-A0A6J6KCF4-F1
#
_entry.id   AF-A0A6J6KCF4-F1
#
_cell.length_a   1.000
_cell.length_b   1.000
_cell.length_c   1.000
_cell.angle_alpha   90.00
_cell.angle_beta   90.00
_cell.angle_gamma   90.00
#
_symmetry.space_group_name_H-M   'P 1'
#
loop_
_entity.id
_entity.type
_entity.pdbx_description
1 polymer ?
#
loop_
_entity_poly.entity_id
_entity_poly.type
_entity_poly.pdbx_seq_one_letter_code
_entity_poly.pdbx_strand_id
1 'polypeptide(L)' 'MGGGSVCAECRPSACATPAPETLDLMGALLSSDWETASSSELRYRREASGLIAAYLQWHLERGLRSLPMVERV' A
#
# COMPACT_ATOMS: atom_id res chain seq x y z
N MET A 1 -2.71 -8.95 -11.38
CA MET A 1 -1.46 -8.88 -10.58
C MET A 1 -1.87 -8.78 -9.13
N GLY A 2 -1.39 -9.68 -8.27
CA GLY A 2 -1.79 -9.75 -6.87
C GLY A 2 -1.25 -8.55 -6.10
N GLY A 3 -2.12 -7.80 -5.44
CA GLY A 3 -1.78 -6.59 -4.67
C GLY A 3 -1.12 -6.88 -3.32
N GLY A 4 -0.18 -7.83 -3.30
CA GLY A 4 0.59 -8.18 -2.12
C GLY A 4 2.09 -8.04 -2.38
N SER A 5 2.85 -7.90 -1.30
CA SER A 5 4.30 -8.07 -1.31
C SER A 5 4.65 -9.40 -0.64
N VAL A 6 5.69 -10.08 -1.13
CA VAL A 6 6.25 -11.29 -0.51
C VAL A 6 7.75 -11.13 -0.34
N CYS A 7 8.35 -12.05 0.41
CA CYS A 7 9.80 -12.07 0.63
C CYS A 7 10.59 -12.04 -0.69
N ALA A 8 11.79 -11.46 -0.69
CA ALA A 8 12.60 -11.31 -1.91
C ALA A 8 12.88 -12.67 -2.61
N GLU A 9 12.98 -13.73 -1.83
CA GLU A 9 13.19 -15.10 -2.29
C GLU A 9 11.90 -15.75 -2.82
N CYS A 10 10.76 -15.29 -2.35
CA CYS A 10 9.42 -15.81 -2.65
C CYS A 10 8.78 -15.11 -3.85
N ARG A 11 9.36 -14.00 -4.34
CA ARG A 11 8.67 -13.08 -5.26
C ARG A 11 8.66 -13.61 -6.71
N PRO A 12 7.47 -13.80 -7.32
CA PRO A 12 7.38 -13.87 -8.78
C PRO A 12 7.66 -12.49 -9.40
N SER A 13 8.05 -12.45 -10.68
CA SER A 13 8.45 -11.23 -11.40
C SER A 13 7.41 -10.09 -11.38
N ALA A 14 6.15 -10.39 -11.10
CA ALA A 14 5.03 -9.45 -11.08
C ALA A 14 4.59 -9.00 -9.66
N CYS A 15 5.37 -9.32 -8.62
CA CYS A 15 5.07 -8.91 -7.25
C CYS A 15 5.64 -7.52 -6.94
N ALA A 16 4.86 -6.71 -6.23
CA ALA A 16 5.30 -5.40 -5.79
C ALA A 16 6.48 -5.54 -4.82
N THR A 17 7.49 -4.67 -4.99
CA THR A 17 8.69 -4.66 -4.14
C THR A 17 8.73 -3.33 -3.39
N PRO A 18 7.85 -3.15 -2.38
CA PRO A 18 7.74 -1.88 -1.67
C PRO A 18 8.98 -1.58 -0.84
N ALA A 19 9.23 -0.30 -0.59
CA ALA A 19 10.25 0.11 0.35
C ALA A 19 9.92 -0.42 1.77
N PRO A 20 10.94 -0.74 2.60
CA PRO A 20 10.71 -1.12 4.00
C PRO A 20 9.88 -0.09 4.76
N GLU A 21 10.10 1.20 4.53
CA GLU A 21 9.39 2.30 5.18
C GLU A 21 7.90 2.35 4.78
N THR A 22 7.57 1.85 3.58
CA THR A 22 6.18 1.68 3.13
C THR A 22 5.50 0.54 3.90
N LEU A 23 6.22 -0.55 4.19
CA LEU A 23 5.71 -1.64 5.03
C LEU A 23 5.51 -1.17 6.48
N ASP A 24 6.46 -0.40 7.02
CA ASP A 24 6.36 0.17 8.37
C ASP A 24 5.15 1.10 8.50
N LEU A 25 4.92 1.97 7.51
CA LEU A 25 3.73 2.82 7.45
C LEU A 25 2.44 1.99 7.46
N MET A 26 2.35 0.93 6.63
CA MET A 26 1.16 0.07 6.60
C MET A 26 0.94 -0.65 7.94
N GLY A 27 2.01 -1.06 8.62
CA GLY A 27 1.95 -1.63 9.97
C GLY A 27 1.46 -0.62 11.02
N ALA A 28 1.95 0.63 10.96
CA ALA A 28 1.51 1.72 11.82
C ALA A 28 0.01 2.02 11.62
N LEU A 29 -0.46 2.07 10.37
CA LEU A 29 -1.89 2.26 10.06
C LEU A 29 -2.76 1.12 10.60
N LEU A 30 -2.32 -0.14 10.48
CA LEU A 30 -3.05 -1.31 11.01
C LEU A 30 -3.12 -1.32 12.54
N SER A 31 -2.06 -0.86 13.20
CA SER A 31 -1.97 -0.79 14.67
C SER A 31 -2.55 0.50 15.26
N SER A 32 -3.08 1.41 14.42
CA SER A 32 -3.54 2.75 14.83
C SER A 32 -2.44 3.63 15.45
N ASP A 33 -1.18 3.39 15.10
CA ASP A 33 -0.06 4.27 15.45
C ASP A 33 0.00 5.47 14.50
N TRP A 34 -0.74 6.51 14.87
CA TRP A 34 -0.84 7.74 14.09
C TRP A 34 0.42 8.61 14.14
N GLU A 35 1.27 8.45 15.15
CA GLU A 35 2.52 9.22 15.28
C GLU A 35 3.49 8.79 14.19
N THR A 36 3.76 7.49 14.10
CA THR A 36 4.60 6.89 13.06
C THR A 36 3.99 7.08 11.66
N ALA A 37 2.66 6.93 11.55
CA ALA A 37 1.99 7.13 10.26
C ALA A 37 2.05 8.58 9.77
N SER A 38 1.94 9.57 10.67
CA SER A 38 2.01 10.99 10.31
C SER A 38 3.43 11.48 10.06
N SER A 39 4.45 10.85 10.63
CA SER A 39 5.86 11.16 10.35
C SER A 39 6.37 10.57 9.03
N SER A 40 5.60 9.69 8.39
CA SER A 40 6.00 9.03 7.14
C SER A 40 6.13 10.01 5.96
N GLU A 41 7.14 9.79 5.12
CA GLU A 41 7.34 10.62 3.94
C GLU A 41 6.26 10.40 2.87
N LEU A 42 5.91 11.47 2.14
CA LEU A 42 4.88 11.45 1.10
C LEU A 42 5.11 10.38 0.02
N ARG A 43 6.37 10.06 -0.30
CA ARG A 43 6.71 9.00 -1.27
C ARG A 43 6.21 7.62 -0.82
N TYR A 44 6.40 7.29 0.46
CA TYR A 44 5.98 6.01 1.04
C TYR A 44 4.48 5.95 1.22
N ARG A 45 3.83 7.09 1.51
CA ARG A 45 2.37 7.19 1.55
C ARG A 45 1.73 6.91 0.19
N ARG A 46 2.30 7.46 -0.90
CA ARG A 46 1.84 7.18 -2.27
C ARG A 46 2.03 5.71 -2.65
N GLU A 47 3.17 5.14 -2.30
CA GLU A 47 3.45 3.72 -2.56
C GLU A 47 2.47 2.81 -1.80
N ALA A 48 2.24 3.06 -0.50
CA ALA A 48 1.24 2.35 0.31
C ALA A 48 -0.17 2.44 -0.28
N SER A 49 -0.61 3.65 -0.68
CA SER A 49 -1.91 3.85 -1.33
C SER A 49 -2.04 3.04 -2.62
N GLY A 50 -1.00 3.00 -3.46
CA GLY A 50 -0.99 2.21 -4.69
C GLY A 50 -1.10 0.70 -4.42
N LEU A 51 -0.42 0.19 -3.40
CA LEU A 51 -0.50 -1.21 -2.99
C LEU A 51 -1.90 -1.57 -2.50
N ILE A 52 -2.47 -0.74 -1.62
CA ILE A 52 -3.82 -0.93 -1.07
C ILE A 52 -4.86 -0.87 -2.20
N ALA A 53 -4.72 0.09 -3.13
CA ALA A 53 -5.60 0.20 -4.29
C ALA A 53 -5.54 -1.05 -5.18
N ALA A 54 -4.33 -1.54 -5.48
CA ALA A 54 -4.13 -2.76 -6.27
C ALA A 54 -4.66 -4.00 -5.55
N TYR A 55 -4.49 -4.09 -4.23
CA TYR A 55 -5.04 -5.15 -3.38
C TYR A 55 -6.56 -5.16 -3.44
N LEU A 56 -7.19 -4.01 -3.23
CA LEU A 56 -8.64 -3.86 -3.28
C LEU A 56 -9.19 -4.13 -4.67
N GLN A 57 -8.52 -3.68 -5.73
CA GLN A 57 -8.93 -3.97 -7.10
C GLN A 57 -8.88 -5.46 -7.42
N TRP A 58 -7.84 -6.17 -6.95
CA TRP A 58 -7.74 -7.62 -7.10
C TRP A 58 -8.83 -8.33 -6.29
N HIS A 59 -9.08 -7.91 -5.06
CA HIS A 59 -10.00 -8.61 -4.16
C HIS A 59 -11.49 -8.35 -4.46
N LEU A 60 -11.83 -7.15 -4.91
CA LEU A 60 -13.22 -6.76 -5.19
C LEU A 60 -13.62 -7.00 -6.66
N GLU A 61 -12.68 -7.41 -7.51
CA GLU A 61 -12.82 -7.52 -8.98
C GLU A 61 -13.38 -6.24 -9.65
N ARG A 62 -13.42 -5.13 -8.89
CA ARG A 62 -14.05 -3.84 -9.21
C ARG A 62 -13.26 -2.74 -8.52
N GLY A 63 -12.86 -1.70 -9.26
CA GLY A 63 -12.19 -0.55 -8.67
C GLY A 63 -13.12 0.25 -7.77
N LEU A 64 -12.69 0.54 -6.55
CA LEU A 64 -13.41 1.45 -5.64
C LEU A 64 -13.41 2.86 -6.24
N ARG A 65 -14.59 3.32 -6.66
CA ARG A 65 -14.77 4.64 -7.28
C ARG A 65 -14.42 5.83 -6.37
N SER A 66 -14.31 5.61 -5.06
CA SER A 66 -13.97 6.63 -4.07
C SER A 66 -12.46 6.85 -3.88
N LEU A 67 -11.61 5.90 -4.24
CA LEU A 67 -10.16 6.00 -4.06
C LEU A 67 -9.50 7.17 -4.83
N PRO A 68 -9.87 7.45 -6.10
CA PRO A 68 -9.32 8.58 -6.85
C PRO A 68 -9.69 9.96 -6.26
N MET A 69 -10.66 10.00 -5.35
CA MET A 69 -11.12 11.22 -4.68
C MET A 69 -10.25 11.56 -3.45
N VAL A 70 -9.59 10.55 -2.85
CA VAL A 70 -8.71 10.71 -1.68
C VAL A 70 -7.26 11.04 -2.10
N GLU A 71 -6.79 10.55 -3.25
CA GLU A 71 -5.44 10.89 -3.75
C GLU A 71 -5.31 12.31 -4.34
N ARG A 72 -6.44 13.02 -4.53
CA ARG A 72 -6.49 14.37 -5.12
C ARG A 72 -6.61 15.53 -4.12
N VAL A 73 -6.83 15.24 -2.84
CA VAL A 73 -6.87 16.22 -1.74
C VAL A 73 -5.55 16.15 -1.00
#